data_AF-A0A5B7BG00-F1
#
_entry.id   AF-A0A5B7BG00-F1
#
_cell.length_a   1.000
_cell.length_b   1.000
_cell.length_c   1.000
_cell.angle_alpha   90.00
_cell.angle_beta   90.00
_cell.angle_gamma   90.00
#
_symmetry.space_group_name_H-M   'P 1'
#
loop_
_entity.id
_entity.type
_entity.pdbx_description
1 polymer ?
#
loop_
_entity_poly.entity_id
_entity_poly.type
_entity_poly.pdbx_seq_one_letter_code
_entity_poly.pdbx_strand_id
1 'polypeptide(L)'
;MKFFTNGSKVCSGAATNSPGNLNYPSFSVVFKPNSYIQELKRTVTNVGELSPEMYKVRIIKNRDEKVYVSVKPESLIFNKSHEKQSYTVKFKSNYVYDNSSSIVKQMVFGSILWESDRHVVRSSFAIIWDKN
;
A
#
# COMPACT_ATOMS: atom_id res chain seq x y z
N MET A 1 6.48 28.36 -1.22
CA MET A 1 6.84 26.93 -1.13
C MET A 1 8.36 26.85 -1.12
N LYS A 2 8.98 26.47 0.00
CA LYS A 2 10.45 26.34 0.06
C LYS A 2 10.83 24.94 -0.41
N PHE A 3 11.68 24.88 -1.42
CA PHE A 3 12.23 23.62 -1.93
C PHE A 3 13.39 23.18 -1.04
N PHE A 4 13.26 22.01 -0.44
CA PHE A 4 14.30 21.38 0.38
C PHE A 4 15.06 20.38 -0.47
N THR A 5 15.97 20.86 -1.33
CA THR A 5 17.25 20.22 -1.70
C THR A 5 17.89 21.02 -2.83
N ASN A 6 19.12 21.50 -2.63
CA ASN A 6 19.94 22.14 -3.67
C ASN A 6 21.07 21.20 -4.14
N GLY A 7 20.73 19.94 -4.46
CA GLY A 7 21.73 18.99 -4.92
C GLY A 7 21.10 17.74 -5.52
N SER A 8 21.50 17.41 -6.75
CA SER A 8 21.21 16.11 -7.37
C SER A 8 22.07 15.05 -6.67
N LYS A 9 21.60 14.54 -5.53
CA LYS A 9 22.08 13.27 -5.01
C LYS A 9 21.31 12.17 -5.74
N VAL A 10 21.82 11.77 -6.90
CA VAL A 10 21.43 10.49 -7.50
C VAL A 10 21.85 9.43 -6.49
N CYS A 11 20.90 8.69 -5.95
CA CYS A 11 21.16 7.55 -5.09
C CYS A 11 21.79 6.43 -5.95
N SER A 12 23.10 6.52 -6.17
CA SER A 12 23.90 5.54 -6.91
C SER A 12 24.27 4.37 -6.00
N GLY A 13 23.27 3.66 -5.49
CA GLY A 13 23.44 2.54 -4.57
C GLY A 13 22.25 1.60 -4.65
N ALA A 14 22.46 0.49 -5.35
CA ALA A 14 21.57 -0.65 -5.57
C ALA A 14 20.28 -0.73 -4.73
N ALA A 15 19.16 -0.37 -5.36
CA ALA A 15 17.96 -1.19 -5.28
C ALA A 15 17.24 -1.08 -6.61
N THR A 16 17.18 -2.19 -7.34
CA THR A 16 16.29 -2.44 -8.49
C THR A 16 14.79 -2.42 -8.10
N ASN A 17 14.44 -1.80 -6.97
CA ASN A 17 13.13 -1.85 -6.36
C ASN A 17 12.46 -0.49 -6.47
N SER A 18 11.28 -0.46 -7.10
CA SER A 18 10.39 0.71 -7.11
C SER A 18 10.26 1.32 -5.70
N PRO A 19 10.25 2.66 -5.53
CA PRO A 19 10.07 3.31 -4.24
C PRO A 19 8.85 2.80 -3.44
N GLY A 20 7.81 2.32 -4.13
CA GLY A 20 6.63 1.71 -3.51
C GLY A 20 6.89 0.41 -2.75
N ASN A 21 8.01 -0.27 -2.99
CA ASN A 21 8.40 -1.53 -2.34
C ASN A 21 9.18 -1.35 -1.04
N LEU A 22 9.38 -0.12 -0.57
CA LEU A 22 9.85 0.13 0.79
C LEU A 22 8.90 -0.57 1.78
N ASN A 23 9.46 -1.21 2.81
CA ASN A 23 8.67 -1.82 3.87
C ASN A 23 8.09 -0.76 4.82
N TYR A 24 7.18 0.06 4.31
CA TYR A 24 6.62 1.23 4.98
C TYR A 24 5.17 0.96 5.42
N PRO A 25 4.70 1.49 6.57
CA PRO A 25 3.35 1.25 7.11
C PRO A 25 2.24 2.00 6.34
N SER A 26 2.49 2.37 5.09
CA SER A 26 1.51 2.95 4.19
C SER A 26 1.83 2.63 2.72
N PHE A 27 0.87 2.89 1.86
CA PHE A 27 1.01 2.72 0.41
C PHE A 27 0.67 4.02 -0.32
N SER A 28 1.53 4.41 -1.25
CA SER A 28 1.27 5.48 -2.21
C SER A 28 1.28 4.85 -3.60
N VAL A 29 0.19 5.00 -4.33
CA VAL A 29 -0.01 4.35 -5.64
C VAL A 29 -0.30 5.42 -6.68
N VAL A 30 0.49 5.40 -7.75
CA VAL A 30 0.31 6.29 -8.90
C VAL A 30 0.05 5.41 -10.12
N PHE A 31 -1.15 5.53 -10.69
CA PHE A 31 -1.45 4.92 -11.98
C PHE A 31 -1.03 5.88 -13.10
N LYS A 32 0.02 5.48 -13.82
CA LYS A 32 0.46 6.17 -15.04
C LYS A 32 -0.42 5.82 -16.23
N PRO A 33 -0.42 6.62 -17.30
CA PRO A 33 -1.04 6.24 -18.56
C PRO A 33 -0.59 4.84 -18.98
N ASN A 34 -1.53 3.96 -19.36
CA ASN A 34 -1.31 2.55 -19.71
C ASN A 34 -0.77 1.65 -18.59
N SER A 35 -0.72 2.12 -17.34
CA SER A 35 -0.42 1.30 -16.17
C SER A 35 -1.71 0.97 -15.44
N TYR A 36 -2.10 -0.31 -15.46
CA TYR A 36 -3.38 -0.76 -14.88
C TYR A 36 -3.23 -1.53 -13.57
N ILE A 37 -2.01 -1.94 -13.22
CA ILE A 37 -1.72 -2.79 -12.06
C ILE A 37 -0.49 -2.25 -11.34
N GLN A 38 -0.59 -2.17 -10.01
CA GLN A 38 0.51 -1.86 -9.10
C GLN A 38 0.53 -2.91 -7.99
N GLU A 39 1.65 -3.61 -7.82
CA GLU A 39 1.81 -4.64 -6.78
C GLU A 39 2.93 -4.23 -5.82
N LEU A 40 2.58 -4.11 -4.54
CA LEU A 40 3.48 -3.62 -3.50
C LEU A 40 3.61 -4.66 -2.38
N LYS A 41 4.84 -5.07 -2.07
CA LYS A 41 5.14 -6.07 -1.04
C LYS A 41 5.43 -5.40 0.31
N ARG A 42 4.98 -6.03 1.40
CA ARG A 42 5.36 -5.68 2.78
C ARG A 42 5.77 -6.92 3.55
N THR A 43 6.62 -6.71 4.55
CA THR A 43 7.01 -7.73 5.53
C THR A 43 6.72 -7.18 6.92
N VAL A 44 5.86 -7.87 7.64
CA VAL A 44 5.50 -7.55 9.02
C VAL A 44 6.19 -8.50 9.98
N THR A 45 6.54 -8.01 11.16
CA THR A 45 7.14 -8.81 12.24
C THR A 45 6.14 -8.84 13.38
N ASN A 46 5.82 -10.02 13.90
CA ASN A 46 5.05 -10.12 15.13
C ASN A 46 5.89 -9.60 16.30
N VAL A 47 5.35 -8.66 17.06
CA VAL A 47 5.98 -8.10 18.27
C VAL A 47 5.17 -8.43 19.53
N GLY A 48 4.07 -9.18 19.40
CA GLY A 48 3.28 -9.66 20.52
C GLY A 48 3.93 -10.86 21.19
N GLU A 49 3.75 -10.96 22.50
CA GLU A 49 4.31 -12.05 23.32
C GLU A 49 3.49 -13.35 23.23
N LEU A 50 2.20 -13.23 22.91
CA LEU A 50 1.26 -14.34 22.88
C LEU A 50 1.14 -14.93 21.48
N SER A 51 1.37 -16.24 21.35
CA SER A 51 1.26 -16.98 20.10
C SER A 51 0.57 -18.36 20.32
N PRO A 52 -0.06 -18.96 19.29
CA PRO A 52 -0.19 -18.44 17.92
C PRO A 52 -1.22 -17.30 17.81
N GLU A 53 -1.02 -16.41 16.84
CA GLU A 53 -1.99 -15.37 16.50
C GLU A 53 -2.24 -15.33 14.99
N MET A 54 -3.51 -15.33 14.61
CA MET A 54 -3.97 -15.23 13.22
C MET A 54 -4.55 -13.86 12.98
N TYR A 55 -4.09 -13.21 11.91
CA TYR A 55 -4.60 -11.94 11.42
C TYR A 55 -5.31 -12.17 10.08
N LYS A 56 -6.56 -11.74 9.96
CA LYS A 56 -7.31 -11.72 8.70
C LYS A 56 -7.28 -10.34 8.09
N VAL A 57 -7.19 -10.29 6.75
CA VAL A 57 -7.20 -9.02 6.04
C VAL A 57 -8.62 -8.47 5.90
N ARG A 58 -8.76 -7.17 6.12
CA ARG A 58 -9.94 -6.40 5.76
C ARG A 58 -9.55 -5.12 5.06
N ILE A 59 -10.26 -4.77 4.01
CA ILE A 59 -9.96 -3.58 3.19
C ILE A 59 -11.13 -2.61 3.32
N ILE A 60 -10.83 -1.35 3.63
CA ILE A 60 -11.78 -0.24 3.61
C ILE A 60 -11.29 0.83 2.65
N LYS A 61 -12.16 1.40 1.82
CA LYS A 61 -11.80 2.48 0.89
C LYS A 61 -13.01 3.33 0.53
N ASN A 62 -12.76 4.55 0.08
CA ASN A 62 -13.78 5.32 -0.61
C ASN A 62 -13.78 5.00 -2.12
N ARG A 63 -14.85 5.39 -2.83
CA ARG A 63 -14.93 5.32 -4.30
C ARG A 63 -14.59 3.92 -4.83
N ASP A 64 -15.37 2.95 -4.36
CA ASP A 64 -15.15 1.53 -4.61
C ASP A 64 -15.08 1.17 -6.10
N GLU A 65 -15.71 1.99 -6.95
CA GLU A 65 -15.79 1.83 -8.40
C GLU A 65 -14.48 2.15 -9.14
N LYS A 66 -13.56 2.92 -8.55
CA LYS A 66 -12.37 3.41 -9.27
C LYS A 66 -11.19 2.45 -9.24
N VAL A 67 -11.11 1.59 -8.23
CA VAL A 67 -9.95 0.73 -8.01
C VAL A 67 -10.32 -0.56 -7.30
N TYR A 68 -9.82 -1.66 -7.83
CA TYR A 68 -9.85 -2.95 -7.17
C TYR A 68 -8.58 -3.13 -6.32
N VAL A 69 -8.75 -3.52 -5.06
CA VAL A 69 -7.65 -3.76 -4.12
C VAL A 69 -7.78 -5.17 -3.56
N SER A 70 -6.70 -5.93 -3.59
CA SER A 70 -6.64 -7.29 -3.02
C SER A 70 -5.30 -7.55 -2.35
N VAL A 71 -5.27 -8.48 -1.40
CA VAL A 71 -4.08 -8.83 -0.63
C VAL A 71 -3.85 -10.35 -0.70
N LYS A 72 -2.59 -10.77 -0.85
CA LYS A 72 -2.20 -12.18 -0.77
C LYS A 72 -0.99 -12.37 0.15
N PRO A 73 -1.03 -13.32 1.10
CA PRO A 73 -2.20 -14.13 1.49
C PRO A 73 -3.28 -13.29 2.18
N GLU A 74 -4.50 -13.82 2.32
CA GLU A 74 -5.61 -13.15 3.03
C GLU A 74 -5.56 -13.33 4.56
N SER A 75 -4.63 -14.16 5.04
CA SER A 75 -4.38 -14.36 6.46
C SER A 75 -2.88 -14.50 6.73
N LEU A 76 -2.43 -13.95 7.86
CA LEU A 76 -1.06 -14.11 8.36
C LEU A 76 -1.14 -14.83 9.70
N ILE A 77 -0.36 -15.90 9.83
CA ILE A 77 -0.29 -16.71 11.05
C ILE A 77 1.12 -16.54 11.61
N PHE A 78 1.21 -16.12 12.86
CA PHE A 78 2.47 -16.05 13.59
C PHE A 78 2.44 -17.04 14.74
N ASN A 79 3.37 -17.99 14.73
CA ASN A 79 3.47 -19.06 15.73
C ASN A 79 4.37 -18.66 16.91
N LYS A 80 5.19 -17.62 16.75
CA LYS A 80 6.06 -17.09 17.80
C LYS A 80 6.29 -15.58 17.67
N SER A 81 6.75 -14.96 18.75
CA SER A 81 7.25 -13.58 18.71
C SER A 81 8.45 -13.46 17.76
N HIS A 82 8.58 -12.28 17.15
CA HIS A 82 9.61 -11.92 16.15
C HIS A 82 9.58 -12.71 14.84
N GLU A 83 8.58 -13.57 14.63
CA GLU A 83 8.34 -14.19 13.34
C GLU A 83 7.95 -13.14 12.30
N LYS A 84 8.46 -13.29 11.08
CA LYS A 84 8.19 -12.40 9.95
C LYS A 84 7.30 -13.08 8.94
N GLN A 85 6.28 -12.38 8.48
CA GLN A 85 5.41 -12.80 7.40
C GLN A 85 5.35 -11.72 6.33
N SER A 86 5.20 -12.10 5.07
CA SER A 86 5.12 -11.16 3.95
C SER A 86 3.78 -11.27 3.24
N TYR A 87 3.28 -10.13 2.76
CA TYR A 87 2.09 -10.06 1.93
C TYR A 87 2.31 -9.09 0.76
N THR A 88 1.56 -9.32 -0.31
CA THR A 88 1.53 -8.46 -1.49
C THR A 88 0.15 -7.85 -1.61
N VAL A 89 0.11 -6.53 -1.78
CA VAL A 89 -1.10 -5.78 -2.11
C VAL A 89 -1.11 -5.53 -3.60
N LYS A 90 -2.21 -5.89 -4.26
CA LYS A 90 -2.45 -5.60 -5.67
C LYS A 90 -3.52 -4.53 -5.78
N PHE A 91 -3.15 -3.41 -6.40
CA PHE A 91 -4.05 -2.35 -6.84
C PHE A 91 -4.25 -2.48 -8.34
N LYS A 92 -5.51 -2.54 -8.79
CA LYS A 92 -5.87 -2.61 -10.21
C LYS A 92 -6.90 -1.54 -10.53
N SER A 93 -6.66 -0.76 -11.57
CA SER A 93 -7.56 0.30 -12.02
C SER A 93 -7.59 0.39 -13.53
N ASN A 94 -8.78 0.56 -14.09
CA ASN A 94 -9.02 1.01 -15.47
C ASN A 94 -9.59 2.43 -15.53
N TYR A 95 -9.67 3.13 -14.39
CA TYR A 95 -10.12 4.52 -14.32
C TYR A 95 -9.20 5.44 -15.12
N VAL A 96 -9.81 6.33 -15.90
CA VAL A 96 -9.13 7.36 -16.70
C VAL A 96 -9.29 8.70 -15.98
N TYR A 97 -8.19 9.44 -15.84
CA TYR A 97 -8.20 10.74 -15.19
C TYR A 97 -9.08 11.74 -15.97
N ASP A 98 -10.01 12.37 -15.27
CA ASP A 98 -10.86 13.43 -15.81
C ASP A 98 -10.17 14.78 -15.67
N ASN A 99 -9.69 15.32 -16.80
CA ASN A 99 -8.99 16.61 -16.83
C ASN A 99 -9.87 17.81 -16.43
N SER A 100 -11.19 17.67 -16.41
CA SER A 100 -12.13 18.73 -16.05
C SER A 100 -12.42 18.80 -14.54
N SER A 101 -12.01 17.79 -13.77
CA SER A 101 -12.30 17.68 -12.33
C SER A 101 -11.04 17.82 -11.48
N SER A 102 -11.16 18.43 -10.29
CA SER A 102 -10.03 18.58 -9.36
C SER A 102 -9.45 17.22 -8.95
N ILE A 103 -8.12 17.13 -8.79
CA ILE A 103 -7.43 15.89 -8.39
C ILE A 103 -7.98 15.28 -7.09
N VAL A 104 -8.37 16.12 -6.12
CA VAL A 104 -8.94 15.67 -4.82
C VAL A 104 -10.26 14.91 -5.00
N LYS A 105 -11.09 15.34 -5.96
CA LYS A 105 -12.34 14.65 -6.33
C LYS A 105 -12.11 13.33 -7.06
N GLN A 106 -10.86 13.02 -7.40
CA GLN A 106 -10.50 11.79 -8.12
C GLN A 106 -9.67 10.82 -7.28
N MET A 107 -8.93 11.30 -6.28
CA MET A 107 -8.14 10.51 -5.33
C MET A 107 -8.93 9.39 -4.64
N VAL A 108 -8.30 8.23 -4.45
CA VAL A 108 -8.83 7.17 -3.58
C VAL A 108 -8.00 7.08 -2.32
N PHE A 109 -8.68 7.01 -1.18
CA PHE A 109 -8.11 6.80 0.14
C PHE A 109 -8.71 5.55 0.76
N GLY A 110 -7.89 4.80 1.47
CA GLY A 110 -8.35 3.62 2.16
C GLY A 110 -7.35 3.08 3.16
N SER A 111 -7.62 1.89 3.65
CA SER A 111 -6.75 1.19 4.58
C SER A 111 -6.85 -0.30 4.43
N ILE A 112 -5.73 -0.97 4.64
CA ILE A 112 -5.62 -2.41 4.86
C ILE A 112 -5.54 -2.60 6.35
N LEU A 113 -6.44 -3.42 6.88
CA LEU A 113 -6.52 -3.80 8.27
C LEU A 113 -6.12 -5.26 8.37
N TRP A 114 -5.22 -5.55 9.30
CA TRP A 114 -4.94 -6.89 9.77
C TRP A 114 -5.60 -7.03 11.14
N GLU A 115 -6.70 -7.79 11.20
CA GLU A 115 -7.53 -7.96 12.38
C GLU A 115 -7.28 -9.34 12.99
N SER A 116 -6.91 -9.38 14.27
CA SER A 116 -6.97 -10.56 15.13
C SER A 116 -8.03 -10.34 16.22
N ASP A 117 -8.22 -11.32 17.10
CA ASP A 117 -9.13 -11.18 18.25
C ASP A 117 -8.67 -10.09 19.25
N ARG A 118 -7.43 -9.62 19.15
CA ARG A 118 -6.78 -8.72 20.12
C ARG A 118 -6.24 -7.43 19.51
N HIS A 119 -5.89 -7.45 18.24
CA HIS A 119 -5.17 -6.37 17.59
C HIS A 119 -5.80 -6.01 16.25
N VAL A 120 -5.79 -4.72 15.94
CA VAL A 120 -6.10 -4.20 14.60
C VAL A 120 -4.91 -3.38 14.12
N VAL A 121 -4.15 -3.94 13.17
CA VAL A 121 -2.99 -3.26 12.58
C VAL A 121 -3.39 -2.62 11.26
N ARG A 122 -3.26 -1.30 11.16
CA ARG A 122 -3.73 -0.51 10.02
C ARG A 122 -2.58 0.04 9.17
N SER A 123 -2.68 -0.16 7.86
CA SER A 123 -1.84 0.50 6.86
C SER A 123 -2.71 1.34 5.93
N SER A 124 -2.51 2.67 5.91
CA SER A 124 -3.26 3.56 5.02
C SER A 124 -2.76 3.51 3.58
N PHE A 125 -3.64 3.74 2.61
CA PHE A 125 -3.24 3.95 1.22
C PHE A 125 -3.90 5.17 0.59
N ALA A 126 -3.17 5.79 -0.33
CA ALA A 126 -3.64 6.87 -1.19
C ALA A 126 -3.29 6.57 -2.65
N ILE A 127 -4.23 6.83 -3.55
CA ILE A 127 -4.13 6.49 -4.97
C ILE A 127 -4.44 7.72 -5.81
N ILE A 128 -3.58 8.00 -6.77
CA ILE A 128 -3.75 9.02 -7.80
C ILE A 128 -3.55 8.43 -9.18
N TRP A 129 -4.05 9.15 -10.18
CA TRP A 129 -3.81 8.89 -11.59
C TRP A 129 -3.03 10.06 -12.15
N ASP A 130 -1.91 9.77 -12.82
CA ASP A 130 -1.18 10.79 -13.54
C ASP A 130 -2.00 11.28 -14.73
N LYS A 131 -1.86 12.57 -15.04
CA LYS A 131 -2.47 13.16 -16.23
C LYS A 131 -1.80 12.55 -17.46
N ASN A 132 -2.60 12.28 -18.49
CA ASN A 132 -2.07 12.08 -19.84
C ASN A 132 -1.43 13.37 -20.36
#